data_AF-A0A7S4AQM7-F1
#
_entry.id   AF-A0A7S4AQM7-F1
#
_cell.length_a   1.000
_cell.length_b   1.000
_cell.length_c   1.000
_cell.angle_alpha   90.00
_cell.angle_beta   90.00
_cell.angle_gamma   90.00
#
_symmetry.space_group_name_H-M   'P 1'
#
loop_
_entity.id
_entity.type
_entity.pdbx_description
1 polymer ?
#
loop_
_entity_poly.entity_id
_entity_poly.type
_entity_poly.pdbx_seq_one_letter_code
_entity_poly.pdbx_strand_id
1 'polypeptide(L)'
;GFWKILYVFEKHSVHGNGGAGAGDGGDGAGDAKEQGTEESLFRYSLVGYFTLFHFNALFHKPEPGWILRICQALVLPPFQGQGHGKRLLQAVYNMAHQHQHHEEDDENASGAEQAKSCNQRDVPPKIIQVNVEDPAPAFIALRNYTDWKLVLGRHREWNWPQKGSVTRDDDDDDSKNNNNNNNKQ
;
A
#
# COMPACT_ATOMS: atom_id res chain seq x y z
N GLY A 1 19.90 -0.23 -2.60
CA GLY A 1 18.53 0.25 -2.83
C GLY A 1 18.17 0.07 -4.29
N PHE A 2 16.89 0.11 -4.64
CA PHE A 2 16.43 -0.02 -6.02
C PHE A 2 15.25 0.93 -6.30
N TRP A 3 15.03 1.21 -7.59
CA TRP A 3 13.96 2.08 -8.05
C TRP A 3 12.76 1.29 -8.55
N LYS A 4 11.56 1.79 -8.28
CA LYS A 4 10.32 1.42 -8.98
C LYS A 4 9.61 2.68 -9.43
N ILE A 5 8.83 2.57 -10.51
CA ILE A 5 7.98 3.66 -10.98
C ILE A 5 6.55 3.14 -10.99
N LEU A 6 5.68 3.87 -10.32
CA LEU A 6 4.25 3.57 -10.28
C LEU A 6 3.53 4.51 -11.23
N TYR A 7 2.92 3.96 -12.28
CA TYR A 7 2.15 4.71 -13.26
C TYR A 7 0.66 4.63 -12.98
N VAL A 8 -0.07 5.68 -13.34
CA VAL A 8 -1.53 5.66 -13.42
C VAL A 8 -1.94 6.01 -14.86
N PHE A 9 -2.83 5.19 -15.39
CA PHE A 9 -3.41 5.35 -16.72
C PHE A 9 -4.92 5.54 -16.62
N GLU A 10 -5.49 6.34 -17.50
CA GLU A 10 -6.93 6.43 -17.71
C GLU A 10 -7.32 5.54 -18.89
N LYS A 11 -8.38 4.75 -18.70
CA LYS A 11 -8.90 3.82 -19.71
C LYS A 11 -10.02 4.50 -20.49
N HIS A 12 -9.89 4.51 -21.81
CA HIS A 12 -10.88 5.05 -22.73
C HIS A 12 -11.46 3.90 -23.58
N SER A 13 -12.79 3.79 -23.63
CA SER A 13 -13.46 2.90 -24.57
C SER A 13 -13.48 3.55 -25.95
N VAL A 14 -12.93 2.85 -26.95
CA VAL A 14 -13.08 3.23 -28.35
C VAL A 14 -14.33 2.55 -28.86
N HIS A 15 -15.45 3.28 -28.87
CA HIS A 15 -16.58 2.87 -29.66
C HIS A 15 -16.18 3.10 -31.13
N GLY A 16 -16.14 2.03 -31.91
CA GLY A 16 -15.83 2.08 -33.34
C GLY A 16 -16.92 2.83 -34.08
N ASN A 17 -16.88 4.17 -34.07
CA ASN A 17 -17.67 4.96 -34.99
C ASN A 17 -16.82 5.18 -36.23
N GLY A 18 -16.97 4.28 -37.21
CA GLY A 18 -16.57 4.58 -38.57
C GLY A 18 -17.37 5.80 -39.06
N GLY A 19 -16.68 6.78 -39.66
CA GLY A 19 -17.31 7.76 -40.54
C GLY A 19 -17.17 9.22 -40.13
N ALA A 20 -16.17 9.89 -40.72
CA ALA A 20 -16.31 11.26 -41.21
C ALA A 20 -15.33 11.48 -42.37
N GLY A 21 -15.71 11.03 -43.56
CA GLY A 21 -15.03 11.27 -44.83
C GLY A 21 -15.94 10.86 -45.99
N ALA A 22 -16.58 11.83 -46.62
CA ALA A 22 -17.60 11.67 -47.66
C ALA A 22 -17.07 10.99 -48.94
N GLY A 23 -17.88 10.14 -49.56
CA GLY A 23 -17.59 9.50 -50.85
C GLY A 23 -18.70 8.54 -51.33
N ASP A 24 -19.61 9.12 -52.10
CA ASP A 24 -20.61 8.61 -53.05
C ASP A 24 -20.57 7.14 -53.56
N GLY A 25 -21.76 6.50 -53.63
CA GLY A 25 -22.20 5.59 -54.70
C GLY A 25 -21.84 4.09 -54.67
N GLY A 26 -22.85 3.22 -54.49
CA GLY A 26 -22.76 1.82 -54.97
C GLY A 26 -23.70 0.81 -54.32
N ASP A 27 -24.79 0.46 -55.01
CA ASP A 27 -25.67 -0.68 -54.69
C ASP A 27 -24.94 -2.03 -54.85
N GLY A 28 -25.08 -2.92 -53.87
CA GLY A 28 -24.53 -4.28 -53.94
C GLY A 28 -25.04 -5.18 -52.81
N ALA A 29 -25.94 -6.09 -53.16
CA ALA A 29 -26.43 -7.17 -52.30
C ALA A 29 -25.33 -8.23 -52.08
N GLY A 30 -25.20 -8.73 -50.84
CA GLY A 30 -24.30 -9.84 -50.51
C GLY A 30 -24.44 -10.30 -49.06
N ASP A 31 -24.91 -11.53 -48.89
CA ASP A 31 -24.95 -12.32 -47.66
C ASP A 31 -23.56 -12.50 -47.03
N ALA A 32 -23.46 -12.26 -45.72
CA ALA A 32 -22.69 -13.08 -44.76
C ALA A 32 -22.89 -12.52 -43.35
N LYS A 33 -23.65 -13.24 -42.51
CA LYS A 33 -23.87 -12.91 -41.10
C LYS A 33 -22.66 -13.41 -40.30
N GLU A 34 -21.56 -12.68 -40.36
CA GLU A 34 -20.38 -12.92 -39.53
C GLU A 34 -20.67 -12.38 -38.12
N GLN A 35 -20.95 -13.27 -37.17
CA GLN A 35 -21.04 -12.92 -35.75
C GLN A 35 -19.63 -12.68 -35.23
N GLY A 36 -19.06 -11.52 -35.55
CA GLY A 36 -17.84 -11.02 -34.95
C GLY A 36 -18.08 -10.72 -33.48
N THR A 37 -17.31 -11.33 -32.60
CA THR A 37 -17.19 -10.89 -31.21
C THR A 37 -16.67 -9.45 -31.26
N GLU A 38 -17.49 -8.45 -30.90
CA GLU A 38 -17.02 -7.07 -30.81
C GLU A 38 -15.97 -6.96 -29.70
N GLU A 39 -14.70 -7.09 -30.08
CA GLU A 39 -13.55 -6.78 -29.25
C GLU A 39 -13.60 -5.28 -28.90
N SER A 40 -14.06 -4.97 -27.69
CA SER A 40 -14.06 -3.59 -27.19
C SER A 40 -12.63 -3.07 -27.14
N LEU A 41 -12.23 -2.26 -28.12
CA LEU A 41 -10.90 -1.68 -28.17
C LEU A 41 -10.76 -0.62 -27.08
N PHE A 42 -9.75 -0.76 -26.23
CA PHE A 42 -9.44 0.22 -25.20
C PHE A 42 -8.16 0.99 -25.54
N ARG A 43 -8.18 2.30 -25.31
CA ARG A 43 -6.98 3.15 -25.33
C ARG A 43 -6.65 3.57 -23.91
N TYR A 44 -5.37 3.65 -23.60
CA TYR A 44 -4.88 4.12 -22.30
C TYR A 44 -4.11 5.41 -22.47
N SER A 45 -4.46 6.42 -21.67
CA SER A 45 -3.74 7.70 -21.60
C SER A 45 -2.91 7.72 -20.31
N LEU A 46 -1.64 8.09 -20.41
CA LEU A 46 -0.81 8.31 -19.22
C LEU A 46 -1.35 9.51 -18.45
N VAL A 47 -1.66 9.31 -17.16
CA VAL A 47 -2.19 10.37 -16.29
C VAL A 47 -1.11 10.94 -15.37
N GLY A 48 -0.23 10.09 -14.87
CA GLY A 48 0.79 10.49 -13.90
C GLY A 48 1.64 9.34 -13.44
N TYR A 49 2.63 9.65 -12.61
CA TYR A 49 3.54 8.67 -12.05
C TYR A 49 4.12 9.13 -10.72
N PHE A 50 4.50 8.16 -9.88
CA PHE A 50 5.40 8.34 -8.74
C PHE A 50 6.70 7.58 -8.97
N THR A 51 7.85 8.17 -8.65
CA THR A 51 9.11 7.43 -8.54
C THR A 51 9.35 7.03 -7.09
N LEU A 52 9.73 5.78 -6.91
CA LEU A 52 9.84 5.14 -5.60
C LEU A 52 11.25 4.59 -5.43
N PHE A 53 11.98 5.08 -4.44
CA PHE A 53 13.27 4.52 -4.05
C PHE A 53 13.13 3.64 -2.81
N HIS A 54 13.58 2.40 -2.94
CA HIS A 54 13.60 1.42 -1.86
C HIS A 54 15.00 1.39 -1.29
N PHE A 55 15.16 1.63 0.00
CA PHE A 55 16.43 1.46 0.69
C PHE A 55 16.23 0.68 1.99
N ASN A 56 17.23 -0.14 2.31
CA ASN A 56 17.22 -0.99 3.48
C ASN A 56 17.62 -0.17 4.70
N ALA A 57 16.81 -0.22 5.75
CA ALA A 57 17.07 0.40 7.04
C ALA A 57 17.41 -0.68 8.07
N LEU A 58 18.69 -1.06 8.11
CA LEU A 58 19.23 -2.11 8.97
C LEU A 58 19.18 -1.79 10.47
N PHE A 59 19.07 -0.51 10.82
CA PHE A 59 19.10 -0.02 12.20
C PHE A 59 17.78 0.63 12.63
N HIS A 60 16.69 0.36 11.91
CA HIS A 60 15.37 0.84 12.30
C HIS A 60 14.84 0.01 13.48
N LYS A 61 14.22 0.68 14.46
CA LYS A 61 13.57 0.04 15.60
C LYS A 61 12.04 0.19 15.41
N PRO A 62 11.22 -0.85 15.67
CA PRO A 62 11.55 -2.08 16.38
C PRO A 62 12.21 -3.17 15.53
N GLU A 63 12.01 -3.17 14.20
CA GLU A 63 12.52 -4.20 13.29
C GLU A 63 13.22 -3.58 12.07
N PRO A 64 14.30 -4.20 11.57
CA PRO A 64 14.90 -3.79 10.31
C PRO A 64 13.93 -4.07 9.14
N GLY A 65 14.01 -3.26 8.10
CA GLY A 65 13.15 -3.42 6.94
C GLY A 65 13.37 -2.38 5.88
N TRP A 66 12.48 -2.33 4.89
CA TRP A 66 12.60 -1.41 3.78
C TRP A 66 11.83 -0.13 4.02
N ILE A 67 12.49 0.98 3.72
CA ILE A 67 11.84 2.28 3.63
C ILE A 67 11.57 2.55 2.16
N LEU A 68 10.32 2.85 1.87
CA LEU A 68 9.85 3.26 0.55
C LEU A 68 9.77 4.78 0.51
N ARG A 69 10.60 5.44 -0.28
CA ARG A 69 10.58 6.91 -0.44
C ARG A 69 9.97 7.29 -1.79
N ILE A 70 8.95 8.13 -1.75
CA ILE A 70 8.42 8.81 -2.93
C ILE A 70 9.36 9.99 -3.22
N CYS A 71 10.08 9.93 -4.34
CA CYS A 71 11.08 10.93 -4.73
C CYS A 71 10.48 11.99 -5.64
N GLN A 72 9.66 11.56 -6.61
CA GLN A 72 8.97 12.45 -7.53
C GLN A 72 7.51 12.03 -7.62
N ALA A 73 6.63 13.03 -7.67
CA ALA A 73 5.20 12.83 -7.77
C ALA A 73 4.61 13.77 -8.81
N LEU A 74 4.03 13.21 -9.88
CA LEU A 74 3.44 14.00 -10.95
C LEU A 74 2.07 13.45 -11.34
N VAL A 75 1.08 14.33 -11.37
CA VAL A 75 -0.17 14.15 -12.12
C VAL A 75 -0.16 15.23 -13.19
N LEU A 76 -0.34 14.84 -14.45
CA LEU A 76 -0.29 15.78 -15.56
C LEU A 76 -1.40 16.83 -15.41
N PRO A 77 -1.16 18.09 -15.80
CA PRO A 77 -2.10 19.20 -15.55
C PRO A 77 -3.57 18.91 -15.92
N PRO A 78 -3.90 18.30 -17.08
CA PRO A 78 -5.28 18.01 -17.44
C PRO A 78 -6.03 17.06 -16.48
N PHE A 79 -5.29 16.27 -15.70
CA PHE A 79 -5.84 15.25 -14.80
C PHE A 79 -5.73 15.64 -13.31
N GLN A 80 -5.27 16.86 -13.01
CA GLN A 80 -5.19 17.35 -11.62
C GLN A 80 -6.58 17.60 -11.04
N GLY A 81 -6.72 17.53 -9.71
CA GLY A 81 -7.99 17.74 -9.01
C GLY A 81 -9.00 16.58 -9.10
N GLN A 82 -8.73 15.52 -9.88
CA GLN A 82 -9.65 14.40 -10.11
C GLN A 82 -9.35 13.16 -9.24
N GLY A 83 -8.50 13.32 -8.21
CA GLY A 83 -8.17 12.26 -7.25
C GLY A 83 -7.09 11.25 -7.69
N HIS A 84 -6.44 11.42 -8.85
CA HIS A 84 -5.38 10.50 -9.30
C HIS A 84 -4.18 10.44 -8.35
N GLY A 85 -3.75 11.59 -7.80
CA GLY A 85 -2.67 11.63 -6.81
C GLY A 85 -2.99 10.84 -5.54
N LYS A 86 -4.26 10.89 -5.09
CA LYS A 86 -4.74 10.09 -3.96
C LYS A 86 -4.68 8.60 -4.30
N ARG A 87 -5.15 8.19 -5.49
CA ARG A 87 -5.09 6.78 -5.91
C ARG A 87 -3.65 6.25 -5.99
N LEU A 88 -2.72 7.05 -6.51
CA LEU A 88 -1.29 6.71 -6.52
C LEU A 88 -0.76 6.52 -5.09
N LEU A 89 -1.06 7.45 -4.17
CA LEU A 89 -0.62 7.34 -2.78
C LEU A 89 -1.22 6.12 -2.06
N GLN A 90 -2.50 5.84 -2.29
CA GLN A 90 -3.17 4.64 -1.75
C GLN A 90 -2.54 3.35 -2.30
N ALA A 91 -2.18 3.32 -3.58
CA ALA A 91 -1.48 2.18 -4.16
C ALA A 91 -0.09 1.97 -3.52
N VAL A 92 0.64 3.05 -3.22
CA VAL A 92 1.89 2.98 -2.45
C VAL A 92 1.66 2.39 -1.05
N TYR A 93 0.61 2.81 -0.35
CA TYR A 93 0.27 2.22 0.96
C TYR A 93 -0.14 0.76 0.87
N ASN A 94 -0.90 0.38 -0.16
CA ASN A 94 -1.26 -1.02 -0.40
C ASN A 94 -0.01 -1.86 -0.67
N MET A 95 0.97 -1.36 -1.44
CA MET A 95 2.26 -2.02 -1.61
C MET A 95 2.95 -2.24 -0.26
N ALA A 96 2.94 -1.24 0.63
CA ALA A 96 3.55 -1.38 1.96
C ALA A 96 2.84 -2.41 2.84
N HIS A 97 1.51 -2.47 2.82
CA HIS A 97 0.71 -3.40 3.64
C HIS A 97 0.70 -4.84 3.11
N GLN A 98 0.76 -5.06 1.79
CA GLN A 98 0.77 -6.41 1.21
C GLN A 98 1.99 -7.22 1.66
N HIS A 99 3.10 -6.57 2.02
CA HIS A 99 4.28 -7.24 2.54
C HIS A 99 4.18 -7.67 4.02
N GLN A 100 3.07 -7.37 4.71
CA GLN A 100 2.90 -7.74 6.14
C GLN A 100 2.19 -9.10 6.34
N HIS A 101 1.38 -9.57 5.39
CA HIS A 101 0.53 -10.76 5.55
C HIS A 101 1.17 -12.10 5.15
N HIS A 102 2.43 -12.11 4.73
CA HIS A 102 3.10 -13.36 4.32
C HIS A 102 3.85 -14.08 5.46
N GLU A 103 3.86 -13.51 6.68
CA GLU A 103 4.65 -14.03 7.81
C GLU A 103 3.79 -14.65 8.93
N GLU A 104 2.45 -14.52 8.94
CA GLU A 104 1.60 -14.93 10.08
C GLU A 104 0.85 -16.28 9.90
N ASP A 105 0.90 -16.92 8.74
CA ASP A 105 0.11 -18.15 8.45
C ASP A 105 0.88 -19.49 8.58
N ASP A 106 2.16 -19.50 8.97
CA ASP A 106 3.02 -20.72 8.89
C ASP A 106 3.33 -21.42 10.25
N GLU A 107 2.66 -21.08 11.36
CA GLU A 107 2.90 -21.73 12.67
C GLU A 107 1.98 -22.94 13.00
N ASN A 108 1.23 -23.51 12.04
CA ASN A 108 0.31 -24.62 12.34
C ASN A 108 0.30 -25.80 11.36
N ALA A 109 1.42 -26.09 10.69
CA ALA A 109 1.56 -27.28 9.83
C ALA A 109 2.66 -28.23 10.34
N SER A 110 2.45 -28.84 11.51
CA SER A 110 3.19 -30.04 11.91
C SER A 110 2.65 -31.25 11.14
N GLY A 111 3.36 -31.68 10.11
CA GLY A 111 3.19 -33.03 9.54
C GLY A 111 3.23 -33.10 8.02
N ALA A 112 4.44 -33.25 7.48
CA ALA A 112 4.80 -34.21 6.43
C ALA A 112 6.14 -33.80 5.82
N GLU A 113 7.19 -34.54 6.17
CA GLU A 113 8.45 -34.50 5.43
C GLU A 113 8.24 -35.04 4.01
N GLN A 114 9.00 -34.46 3.09
CA GLN A 114 9.62 -35.08 1.91
C GLN A 114 9.13 -34.63 0.51
N ALA A 115 10.11 -34.04 -0.20
CA ALA A 115 10.26 -33.81 -1.65
C ALA A 115 9.61 -32.57 -2.29
N LYS A 116 10.44 -31.53 -2.54
CA LYS A 116 10.62 -30.79 -3.83
C LYS A 116 11.48 -29.54 -3.56
N SER A 117 12.78 -29.58 -3.86
CA SER A 117 13.37 -29.13 -5.13
C SER A 117 13.18 -27.63 -5.40
N CYS A 118 14.30 -26.90 -5.29
CA CYS A 118 14.63 -25.57 -5.81
C CYS A 118 13.73 -24.35 -5.44
N ASN A 119 14.42 -23.26 -5.09
CA ASN A 119 13.94 -21.91 -4.78
C ASN A 119 13.37 -21.76 -3.36
N GLN A 120 14.28 -21.58 -2.41
CA GLN A 120 14.01 -20.82 -1.19
C GLN A 120 13.51 -19.44 -1.65
N ARG A 121 12.18 -19.30 -1.71
CA ARG A 121 11.52 -18.15 -2.34
C ARG A 121 11.91 -16.91 -1.54
N ASP A 122 12.54 -15.97 -2.22
CA ASP A 122 12.84 -14.62 -1.74
C ASP A 122 11.54 -13.98 -1.25
N VAL A 123 11.22 -14.13 0.04
CA VAL A 123 10.13 -13.37 0.65
C VAL A 123 10.54 -11.91 0.55
N PRO A 124 9.80 -11.09 -0.23
CA PRO A 124 10.20 -9.72 -0.45
C PRO A 124 10.13 -8.99 0.90
N PRO A 125 11.24 -8.39 1.33
CA PRO A 125 11.40 -7.91 2.68
C PRO A 125 10.40 -6.80 3.04
N LYS A 126 9.85 -6.87 4.25
CA LYS A 126 8.78 -6.02 4.81
C LYS A 126 9.08 -4.53 4.63
N ILE A 127 8.09 -3.77 4.13
CA ILE A 127 8.15 -2.32 4.05
C ILE A 127 7.67 -1.75 5.39
N ILE A 128 8.60 -1.19 6.15
CA ILE A 128 8.33 -0.70 7.51
C ILE A 128 7.86 0.76 7.53
N GLN A 129 8.18 1.53 6.49
CA GLN A 129 7.90 2.97 6.47
C GLN A 129 7.78 3.51 5.05
N VAL A 130 6.83 4.44 4.86
CA VAL A 130 6.67 5.22 3.63
C VAL A 130 7.04 6.69 3.88
N ASN A 131 8.05 7.16 3.16
CA ASN A 131 8.59 8.52 3.23
C ASN A 131 8.37 9.28 1.92
N VAL A 132 8.52 10.60 1.98
CA VAL A 132 8.48 11.48 0.82
C VAL A 132 9.71 12.38 0.88
N GLU A 133 10.42 12.50 -0.24
CA GLU A 133 11.55 13.41 -0.40
C GLU A 133 11.03 14.83 -0.62
N ASP A 134 11.47 15.77 0.24
CA ASP A 134 11.20 17.20 0.13
C ASP A 134 9.79 17.55 -0.37
N PRO A 135 8.73 17.14 0.35
CA PRO A 135 7.37 17.21 -0.16
C PRO A 135 6.91 18.66 -0.35
N ALA A 136 6.44 18.97 -1.57
CA ALA A 136 5.79 20.25 -1.84
C ALA A 136 4.52 20.43 -0.98
N PRO A 137 4.10 21.67 -0.64
CA PRO A 137 2.91 21.92 0.19
C PRO A 137 1.63 21.21 -0.31
N ALA A 138 1.43 21.13 -1.63
CA ALA A 138 0.30 20.42 -2.22
C ALA A 138 0.35 18.90 -1.95
N PHE A 139 1.55 18.30 -1.94
CA PHE A 139 1.72 16.89 -1.59
C PHE A 139 1.47 16.65 -0.10
N ILE A 140 1.93 17.56 0.77
CA ILE A 140 1.65 17.49 2.21
C ILE A 140 0.13 17.50 2.46
N ALA A 141 -0.60 18.41 1.81
CA ALA A 141 -2.07 18.46 1.92
C ALA A 141 -2.73 17.16 1.44
N LEU A 142 -2.30 16.61 0.30
CA LEU A 142 -2.77 15.33 -0.22
C LEU A 142 -2.53 14.18 0.77
N ARG A 143 -1.31 14.12 1.34
CA ARG A 143 -0.91 13.11 2.30
C ARG A 143 -1.72 13.21 3.58
N ASN A 144 -1.80 14.39 4.19
CA ASN A 144 -2.57 14.62 5.41
C ASN A 144 -4.04 14.22 5.24
N TYR A 145 -4.65 14.57 4.11
CA TYR A 145 -6.03 14.18 3.83
C TYR A 145 -6.18 12.66 3.70
N THR A 146 -5.25 12.00 3.01
CA THR A 146 -5.29 10.55 2.79
C THR A 146 -5.05 9.79 4.10
N ASP A 147 -4.04 10.19 4.85
CA ASP A 147 -3.65 9.58 6.12
C ASP A 147 -4.76 9.76 7.17
N TRP A 148 -5.36 10.95 7.25
CA TRP A 148 -6.51 11.20 8.12
C TRP A 148 -7.68 10.26 7.81
N LYS A 149 -7.97 10.01 6.52
CA LYS A 149 -9.03 9.07 6.13
C LYS A 149 -8.71 7.63 6.54
N LEU A 150 -7.44 7.22 6.48
CA LEU A 150 -7.02 5.89 6.93
C LEU A 150 -7.15 5.75 8.45
N VAL A 151 -6.64 6.74 9.20
CA VAL A 151 -6.76 6.77 10.67
C VAL A 151 -8.23 6.75 11.06
N LEU A 152 -9.07 7.60 10.47
CA LEU A 152 -10.49 7.63 10.77
C LEU A 152 -11.20 6.29 10.45
N GLY A 153 -10.78 5.60 9.39
CA GLY A 153 -11.31 4.29 9.03
C GLY A 153 -10.96 3.19 10.04
N ARG A 154 -9.76 3.25 10.63
CA ARG A 154 -9.22 2.19 11.52
C ARG A 154 -9.08 2.60 12.98
N HIS A 155 -9.53 3.80 13.36
CA HIS A 155 -9.33 4.33 14.73
C HIS A 155 -9.91 3.42 15.82
N ARG A 156 -10.94 2.63 15.50
CA ARG A 156 -11.57 1.68 16.44
C ARG A 156 -10.76 0.40 16.64
N GLU A 157 -9.97 0.01 15.64
CA GLU A 157 -9.10 -1.16 15.67
C GLU A 157 -7.78 -0.85 16.37
N TRP A 158 -7.39 0.42 16.41
CA TRP A 158 -6.20 0.83 17.12
C TRP A 158 -6.41 0.81 18.63
N ASN A 159 -5.76 -0.16 19.28
CA ASN A 159 -5.70 -0.24 20.73
C ASN A 159 -4.72 0.83 21.26
N TRP A 160 -5.15 2.09 21.19
CA TRP A 160 -4.38 3.20 21.72
C TRP A 160 -4.16 2.97 23.23
N PRO A 161 -2.92 3.10 23.75
CA PRO A 161 -2.68 3.01 25.17
C PRO A 161 -3.62 3.99 25.88
N GLN A 162 -4.53 3.46 26.69
CA GLN A 162 -5.44 4.30 27.46
C GLN A 162 -4.57 5.24 28.30
N LYS A 163 -4.86 6.54 28.21
CA LYS A 163 -4.07 7.60 28.83
C LYS A 163 -4.05 7.36 30.35
N GLY A 164 -2.99 6.73 30.86
CA GLY A 164 -2.85 6.41 32.28
C GLY A 164 -2.21 5.06 32.65
N SER A 165 -1.95 4.13 31.72
CA SER A 165 -1.22 2.89 32.06
C SER A 165 0.31 3.07 32.02
N VAL A 166 0.82 4.09 32.71
CA VAL A 166 2.16 3.97 33.27
C VAL A 166 1.93 3.27 34.58
N THR A 167 2.17 1.95 34.63
CA THR A 167 2.41 1.31 35.90
C THR A 167 3.56 2.08 36.52
N ARG A 168 3.28 2.82 37.60
CA ARG A 168 4.33 3.25 38.49
C ARG A 168 4.92 1.95 39.00
N ASP A 169 6.09 1.60 38.49
CA ASP A 169 6.97 0.69 39.18
C ASP A 169 7.30 1.41 40.49
N ASP A 170 6.55 1.07 41.54
CA ASP A 170 6.81 1.52 42.91
C ASP A 170 8.10 0.79 43.37
N ASP A 171 9.25 1.29 42.95
CA ASP A 171 10.50 1.10 43.66
C ASP A 171 10.50 2.03 44.89
N ASP A 172 11.02 1.49 46.00
CA ASP A 172 11.35 2.13 47.29
C ASP A 172 10.26 2.16 48.40
N ASP A 173 10.18 1.07 49.19
CA ASP A 173 10.01 1.23 50.66
C ASP A 173 11.00 0.34 51.42
N ASP A 174 12.14 0.95 51.71
CA ASP A 174 13.19 0.48 52.59
C ASP A 174 12.86 0.92 54.02
N SER A 175 12.02 0.15 54.74
CA SER A 175 11.61 0.45 56.12
C SER A 175 11.53 -0.78 57.04
N LYS A 176 12.68 -1.14 57.61
CA LYS A 176 12.92 -1.42 59.04
C LYS A 176 11.81 -2.10 59.89
N ASN A 177 12.15 -3.31 60.35
CA ASN A 177 12.32 -3.68 61.77
C ASN A 177 11.23 -3.26 62.78
N ASN A 178 10.42 -4.21 63.29
CA ASN A 178 10.36 -4.46 64.75
C ASN A 178 9.65 -5.75 65.18
N ASN A 179 10.22 -6.34 66.24
CA ASN A 179 9.78 -7.48 67.05
C ASN A 179 8.31 -7.47 67.53
N ASN A 180 7.68 -8.66 67.67
CA ASN A 180 7.42 -9.29 68.99
C ASN A 180 6.53 -10.56 68.92
N ASN A 181 7.11 -11.67 69.41
CA ASN A 181 6.64 -12.63 70.42
C ASN A 181 5.14 -12.96 70.66
N ASN A 182 4.96 -14.28 70.94
CA ASN A 182 3.89 -15.00 71.64
C ASN A 182 2.71 -15.43 70.75
N ASN A 183 2.23 -16.69 70.76
CA ASN A 183 2.11 -17.61 71.87
C ASN A 183 1.92 -19.06 71.39
N LYS A 184 2.43 -20.00 72.20
CA LYS A 184 2.05 -21.42 72.21
C LYS A 184 0.56 -21.58 72.56
N GLN A 185 -0.12 -22.50 71.89
CA GLN A 185 -0.86 -23.58 72.56
C GLN A 185 -1.13 -24.75 71.61
#